data_AF-A0A965VXC0-F1
#
_entry.id   AF-A0A965VXC0-F1
#
_cell.length_a   1.000
_cell.length_b   1.000
_cell.length_c   1.000
_cell.angle_alpha   90.00
_cell.angle_beta   90.00
_cell.angle_gamma   90.00
#
_symmetry.space_group_name_H-M   'P 1'
#
loop_
_entity.id
_entity.type
_entity.pdbx_description
1 polymer ?
#
loop_
_entity_poly.entity_id
_entity_poly.type
_entity_poly.pdbx_seq_one_letter_code
_entity_poly.pdbx_strand_id
1 'polypeptide(L)'
;MLHDTYKIIWQKWYDPFGSDLEETKDIDYDNEIDELPHSQLTNSDTEEQIFSKAKAIKVIASPMGLIPYNEHTASSKIFNFWSGHCNFDITNPVTKIIESTDGVETLDIFTRYRFRVAIGKCFGDSETMNRIQNNIYRYLDDQKRNTDFNNTI
;
A
#
# COMPACT_ATOMS: atom_id res chain seq x y z
N MET A 1 -11.90 -11.08 -34.75
CA MET A 1 -12.10 -11.47 -33.35
C MET A 1 -10.78 -11.20 -32.63
N LEU A 2 -10.73 -10.19 -31.76
CA LEU A 2 -9.54 -9.93 -30.95
C LEU A 2 -9.33 -11.14 -30.04
N HIS A 3 -8.21 -11.84 -30.18
CA HIS A 3 -7.76 -12.71 -29.10
C HIS A 3 -7.39 -11.79 -27.95
N ASP A 4 -8.24 -11.74 -26.91
CA ASP A 4 -7.91 -11.02 -25.69
C ASP A 4 -6.68 -11.68 -25.07
N THR A 5 -5.53 -11.06 -25.29
CA THR A 5 -4.29 -11.43 -24.63
C THR A 5 -4.43 -11.08 -23.16
N TYR A 6 -3.98 -11.99 -22.28
CA TYR A 6 -3.94 -11.71 -20.85
C TYR A 6 -3.06 -10.49 -20.58
N LYS A 7 -3.56 -9.56 -19.78
CA LYS A 7 -2.90 -8.30 -19.46
C LYS A 7 -3.03 -7.99 -17.98
N ILE A 8 -1.92 -7.53 -17.40
CA ILE A 8 -1.87 -6.89 -16.09
C ILE A 8 -1.40 -5.44 -16.28
N ILE A 9 -2.12 -4.49 -15.69
CA ILE A 9 -1.74 -3.08 -15.62
C ILE A 9 -1.37 -2.79 -14.17
N TRP A 10 -0.17 -2.26 -13.99
CA TRP A 10 0.36 -1.90 -12.68
C TRP A 10 0.16 -0.41 -12.42
N GLN A 11 -0.34 -0.09 -11.24
CA GLN A 11 -0.46 1.28 -10.75
C GLN A 11 0.20 1.39 -9.38
N LYS A 12 1.02 2.41 -9.18
CA LYS A 12 1.58 2.69 -7.85
C LYS A 12 0.42 2.99 -6.89
N TRP A 13 0.37 2.27 -5.76
CA TRP A 13 -0.65 2.53 -4.76
C TRP A 13 -0.24 3.77 -3.95
N TYR A 14 -1.19 4.67 -3.75
CA TYR A 14 -1.02 5.86 -2.93
C TYR A 14 -1.95 5.80 -1.73
N ASP A 15 -1.42 6.24 -0.60
CA ASP A 15 -2.15 6.30 0.63
C ASP A 15 -3.18 7.42 0.61
N PRO A 16 -4.49 7.12 0.74
CA PRO A 16 -5.50 8.17 0.77
C PRO A 16 -5.39 9.07 2.01
N PHE A 17 -4.66 8.64 3.05
CA PHE A 17 -4.50 9.39 4.29
C PHE A 17 -3.12 10.06 4.42
N GLY A 18 -2.16 9.64 3.57
CA GLY A 18 -0.74 9.98 3.70
C GLY A 18 -0.26 11.21 2.92
N SER A 19 -1.13 11.88 2.16
CA SER A 19 -0.75 13.04 1.31
C SER A 19 -0.11 14.20 2.09
N ASP A 20 -0.42 14.33 3.38
CA ASP A 20 0.02 15.46 4.20
C ASP A 20 1.08 15.07 5.26
N LEU A 21 1.57 13.83 5.25
CA LEU A 21 2.53 13.37 6.26
C LEU A 21 3.93 13.96 6.07
N GLU A 22 4.30 14.39 4.86
CA GLU A 22 5.62 15.02 4.64
C GLU A 22 5.79 16.34 5.38
N GLU A 23 4.68 16.97 5.77
CA GLU A 23 4.66 18.17 6.58
C GLU A 23 4.84 17.92 8.08
N THR A 24 4.79 16.67 8.54
CA THR A 24 4.87 16.32 9.98
C THR A 24 6.27 15.90 10.43
N LYS A 25 7.29 16.12 9.59
CA LYS A 25 8.68 15.66 9.81
C LYS A 25 9.38 16.21 11.06
N ASP A 26 8.86 17.26 11.70
CA ASP A 26 9.54 17.92 12.82
C ASP A 26 8.64 18.01 14.07
N ILE A 27 8.11 16.90 14.57
CA ILE A 27 7.65 16.83 15.96
C ILE A 27 8.55 15.84 16.67
N ASP A 28 9.68 16.36 17.14
CA ASP A 28 10.67 15.66 17.92
C ASP A 28 10.07 15.47 19.33
N TYR A 29 9.35 14.36 19.54
CA TYR A 29 8.61 14.07 20.78
C TYR A 29 9.50 14.02 22.04
N ASP A 30 10.83 13.93 21.87
CA ASP A 30 11.80 13.94 22.97
C ASP A 30 12.30 15.34 23.35
N ASN A 31 12.05 16.39 22.56
CA ASN A 31 12.62 17.73 22.78
C ASN A 31 11.62 18.81 23.24
N GLU A 32 10.35 18.49 23.52
CA GLU A 32 9.34 19.46 24.00
C GLU A 32 8.76 19.13 25.39
N ILE A 33 9.56 18.54 26.29
CA ILE A 33 9.27 18.58 27.75
C ILE A 33 10.32 19.43 28.49
N ASP A 34 10.92 20.41 27.82
CA ASP A 34 11.75 21.42 28.49
C ASP A 34 11.08 22.80 28.42
N GLU A 35 10.55 23.17 29.59
CA GLU A 35 10.36 24.53 30.11
C GLU A 35 9.47 25.52 29.33
N LEU A 36 8.15 25.45 29.57
CA LEU A 36 7.31 26.64 29.53
C LEU A 36 7.72 27.57 30.69
N PRO A 37 8.19 28.81 30.46
CA PRO A 37 8.45 29.74 31.54
C PRO A 37 7.11 30.13 32.18
N HIS A 38 6.90 29.71 33.42
CA HIS A 38 5.68 29.97 34.22
C HIS A 38 5.48 31.44 34.62
N SER A 39 6.03 32.40 33.89
CA SER A 39 5.98 33.82 34.24
C SER A 39 5.63 34.69 33.04
N GLN A 40 4.34 34.65 32.63
CA GLN A 40 3.55 35.81 32.19
C GLN A 40 2.19 35.34 31.63
N LEU A 41 1.29 34.95 32.54
CA LEU A 41 -0.15 34.87 32.23
C LEU A 41 -0.74 36.27 32.33
N THR A 42 -0.87 36.95 31.18
CA THR A 42 -1.82 38.05 31.01
C THR A 42 -2.95 37.59 30.10
N ASN A 43 -4.13 37.49 30.69
CA ASN A 43 -5.38 37.03 30.11
C ASN A 43 -5.87 37.98 29.01
N SER A 44 -6.01 37.52 27.76
CA SER A 44 -7.29 37.58 27.01
C SER A 44 -7.20 37.34 25.49
N ASP A 45 -6.03 37.33 24.83
CA ASP A 45 -5.98 37.30 23.35
C ASP A 45 -5.02 36.24 22.74
N THR A 46 -4.45 35.35 23.56
CA THR A 46 -3.34 34.46 23.11
C THR A 46 -3.78 33.02 22.82
N GLU A 47 -4.92 32.56 23.33
CA GLU A 47 -5.35 31.16 23.20
C GLU A 47 -5.71 30.79 21.75
N GLU A 48 -6.33 31.71 21.01
CA GLU A 48 -6.79 31.47 19.64
C GLU A 48 -5.62 31.38 18.63
N GLN A 49 -4.52 32.12 18.89
CA GLN A 49 -3.33 32.10 18.03
C GLN A 49 -2.44 30.88 18.27
N ILE A 50 -2.38 30.35 19.50
CA ILE A 50 -1.63 29.13 19.82
C ILE A 50 -2.30 27.89 19.18
N PHE A 51 -3.62 27.81 19.20
CA PHE A 51 -4.35 26.71 18.56
C PHE A 51 -4.22 26.71 17.03
N SER A 52 -4.03 27.87 16.40
CA SER A 52 -3.89 27.97 14.94
C SER A 52 -2.58 27.40 14.38
N LYS A 53 -1.56 27.16 15.21
CA LYS A 53 -0.25 26.60 14.81
C LYS A 53 -0.04 25.15 15.22
N ALA A 54 -0.87 24.61 16.10
CA ALA A 54 -0.82 23.21 16.47
C ALA A 54 -1.36 22.36 15.30
N LYS A 55 -0.46 21.70 14.55
CA LYS A 55 -0.88 20.77 13.50
C LYS A 55 -1.75 19.69 14.12
N ALA A 56 -2.93 19.45 13.53
CA ALA A 56 -3.85 18.43 14.01
C ALA A 56 -3.19 17.05 13.95
N ILE A 57 -3.06 16.39 15.10
CA ILE A 57 -2.52 15.03 15.19
C ILE A 57 -3.53 14.07 14.55
N LYS A 58 -3.15 13.44 13.44
CA LYS A 58 -3.94 12.38 12.81
C LYS A 58 -3.77 11.10 13.65
N VAL A 59 -4.86 10.44 14.01
CA VAL A 59 -4.85 9.18 14.79
C VAL A 59 -5.73 8.12 14.14
N ILE A 60 -5.32 6.86 14.26
CA ILE A 60 -6.12 5.69 13.89
C ILE A 60 -6.72 5.11 15.17
N ALA A 61 -8.05 5.02 15.23
CA ALA A 61 -8.73 4.29 16.29
C ALA A 61 -8.70 2.79 16.00
N SER A 62 -8.03 2.02 16.84
CA SER A 62 -7.95 0.55 16.76
C SER A 62 -8.46 -0.09 18.06
N PRO A 63 -8.79 -1.39 18.07
CA PRO A 63 -9.08 -2.11 19.32
C PRO A 63 -7.93 -2.08 20.35
N MET A 64 -6.71 -1.77 19.92
CA MET A 64 -5.54 -1.61 20.79
C MET A 64 -5.39 -0.18 21.32
N GLY A 65 -6.31 0.72 20.98
CA GLY A 65 -6.29 2.13 21.37
C GLY A 65 -6.06 3.07 20.19
N LEU A 66 -5.82 4.34 20.52
CA LEU A 66 -5.50 5.39 19.54
C LEU A 66 -4.02 5.26 19.16
N ILE A 67 -3.76 5.00 17.88
CA ILE A 67 -2.40 4.92 17.33
C ILE A 67 -2.15 6.23 16.55
N PRO A 68 -1.11 7.00 16.89
CA PRO A 68 -0.72 8.17 16.12
C PRO A 68 -0.39 7.77 14.68
N TYR A 69 -0.95 8.49 13.71
CA TYR A 69 -0.66 8.29 12.30
C TYR A 69 0.56 9.12 11.92
N ASN A 70 1.72 8.46 11.88
CA ASN A 70 3.04 9.04 11.62
C ASN A 70 3.78 8.23 10.53
N GLU A 71 4.99 8.64 10.15
CA GLU A 71 5.76 7.96 9.09
C GLU A 71 6.06 6.49 9.40
N HIS A 72 6.13 6.11 10.68
CA HIS A 72 6.41 4.75 11.13
C HIS A 72 5.17 3.85 11.20
N THR A 73 3.97 4.41 11.10
CA THR A 73 2.68 3.68 11.10
C THR A 73 1.96 3.79 9.76
N ALA A 74 2.34 4.75 8.92
CA ALA A 74 1.81 4.92 7.57
C ALA A 74 2.18 3.72 6.69
N SER A 75 1.15 2.98 6.27
CA SER A 75 1.31 1.74 5.50
C SER A 75 2.06 1.96 4.17
N SER A 76 1.90 3.13 3.55
CA SER A 76 2.64 3.52 2.34
C SER A 76 4.14 3.76 2.52
N LYS A 77 4.58 4.12 3.73
CA LYS A 77 6.01 4.32 4.05
C LYS A 77 6.67 3.00 4.48
N ILE A 78 5.90 2.13 5.13
CA ILE A 78 6.35 0.80 5.55
C ILE A 78 6.49 -0.13 4.35
N PHE A 79 5.46 -0.22 3.50
CA PHE A 79 5.38 -1.17 2.40
C PHE A 79 5.39 -0.48 1.04
N ASN A 80 6.09 -1.10 0.09
CA ASN A 80 6.09 -0.67 -1.30
C ASN A 80 4.91 -1.26 -2.06
N PHE A 81 3.74 -0.63 -1.93
CA PHE A 81 2.51 -1.14 -2.52
C PHE A 81 2.33 -0.80 -4.00
N TRP A 82 1.84 -1.80 -4.74
CA TRP A 82 1.42 -1.71 -6.13
C TRP A 82 0.08 -2.39 -6.34
N SER A 83 -0.79 -1.76 -7.11
CA SER A 83 -2.09 -2.31 -7.52
C SER A 83 -1.99 -2.93 -8.90
N GLY A 84 -2.39 -4.19 -9.01
CA GLY A 84 -2.50 -4.92 -10.27
C GLY A 84 -3.96 -4.98 -10.74
N HIS A 85 -4.20 -4.55 -11.98
CA HIS A 85 -5.50 -4.64 -12.66
C HIS A 85 -5.39 -5.63 -13.81
N CYS A 86 -6.17 -6.70 -13.80
CA CYS A 86 -6.10 -7.75 -14.82
C CYS A 86 -7.42 -7.96 -15.56
N ASN A 87 -7.33 -8.52 -16.77
CA ASN A 87 -8.48 -8.91 -17.60
C ASN A 87 -8.82 -10.42 -17.50
N PHE A 88 -8.25 -11.11 -16.51
CA PHE A 88 -8.51 -12.53 -16.24
C PHE A 88 -8.86 -12.75 -14.78
N ASP A 89 -9.52 -13.86 -14.50
CA ASP A 89 -9.97 -14.19 -13.15
C ASP A 89 -8.78 -14.56 -12.25
N ILE A 90 -8.67 -13.86 -11.13
CA ILE A 90 -7.73 -14.21 -10.05
C ILE A 90 -8.32 -15.40 -9.28
N THR A 91 -7.96 -16.59 -9.73
CA THR A 91 -8.34 -17.86 -9.09
C THR A 91 -7.35 -18.24 -7.98
N ASN A 92 -7.72 -19.17 -7.11
CA ASN A 92 -6.83 -19.64 -6.03
C ASN A 92 -5.42 -20.08 -6.53
N PRO A 93 -5.27 -20.78 -7.66
CA PRO A 93 -3.95 -21.06 -8.23
C PRO A 93 -3.16 -19.80 -8.60
N VAL A 94 -3.82 -18.81 -9.22
CA VAL A 94 -3.19 -17.53 -9.59
C VAL A 94 -2.75 -16.78 -8.34
N THR A 95 -3.58 -16.73 -7.29
CA THR A 95 -3.21 -16.14 -5.99
C THR A 95 -1.95 -16.78 -5.42
N LYS A 96 -1.88 -18.12 -5.39
CA LYS A 96 -0.70 -18.86 -4.91
C LYS A 96 0.54 -18.58 -5.74
N ILE A 97 0.39 -18.43 -7.06
CA ILE A 97 1.51 -18.08 -7.95
C ILE A 97 2.04 -16.69 -7.62
N ILE A 98 1.16 -15.70 -7.40
CA ILE A 98 1.59 -14.35 -7.01
C ILE A 98 2.27 -14.38 -5.64
N GLU A 99 1.67 -15.03 -4.65
CA GLU A 99 2.17 -15.11 -3.28
C GLU A 99 3.54 -15.81 -3.18
N SER A 100 3.76 -16.85 -3.99
CA SER A 100 5.03 -17.60 -4.03
C SER A 100 6.10 -16.97 -4.94
N THR A 101 5.81 -15.84 -5.60
CA THR A 101 6.80 -15.18 -6.45
C THR A 101 7.82 -14.41 -5.61
N ASP A 102 9.10 -14.71 -5.80
CA ASP A 102 10.21 -14.02 -5.15
C ASP A 102 10.10 -12.49 -5.26
N GLY A 103 10.17 -11.82 -4.11
CA GLY A 103 10.06 -10.37 -3.99
C GLY A 103 8.68 -9.87 -3.61
N VAL A 104 7.65 -10.72 -3.65
CA VAL A 104 6.33 -10.41 -3.07
C VAL A 104 6.40 -10.59 -1.55
N GLU A 105 6.10 -9.53 -0.82
CA GLU A 105 6.09 -9.53 0.65
C GLU A 105 4.68 -9.75 1.20
N THR A 106 3.67 -9.16 0.56
CA THR A 106 2.27 -9.38 0.89
C THR A 106 1.41 -9.27 -0.35
N LEU A 107 0.27 -9.99 -0.34
CA LEU A 107 -0.74 -10.02 -1.38
C LEU A 107 -2.13 -9.83 -0.76
N ASP A 108 -2.90 -8.93 -1.33
CA ASP A 108 -4.28 -8.64 -0.93
C ASP A 108 -5.18 -8.65 -2.18
N ILE A 109 -6.23 -9.48 -2.17
CA ILE A 109 -7.14 -9.62 -3.30
C ILE A 109 -8.41 -8.83 -3.01
N PHE A 110 -8.65 -7.76 -3.76
CA PHE A 110 -9.84 -6.93 -3.59
C PHE A 110 -11.04 -7.49 -4.34
N THR A 111 -10.83 -7.89 -5.59
CA THR A 111 -11.86 -8.40 -6.48
C THR A 111 -11.28 -9.47 -7.39
N ARG A 112 -12.14 -10.09 -8.20
CA ARG A 112 -11.74 -11.04 -9.24
C ARG A 112 -10.71 -10.52 -10.24
N TYR A 113 -10.59 -9.19 -10.39
CA TYR A 113 -9.75 -8.53 -11.39
C TYR A 113 -8.76 -7.52 -10.80
N ARG A 114 -8.70 -7.41 -9.47
CA ARG A 114 -7.88 -6.41 -8.79
C ARG A 114 -7.24 -6.99 -7.54
N PHE A 115 -5.95 -6.74 -7.42
CA PHE A 115 -5.16 -7.12 -6.27
C PHE A 115 -4.13 -6.03 -5.95
N ARG A 116 -3.60 -6.06 -4.74
CA ARG A 116 -2.48 -5.25 -4.30
C ARG A 116 -1.37 -6.17 -3.83
N VAL A 117 -0.15 -5.84 -4.20
CA VAL A 117 1.07 -6.48 -3.69
C VAL A 117 1.94 -5.45 -3.00
N ALA A 118 2.63 -5.86 -1.94
CA ALA A 118 3.83 -5.14 -1.53
C ALA A 118 5.05 -5.87 -2.07
N ILE A 119 6.00 -5.09 -2.57
CA ILE A 119 7.30 -5.58 -3.01
C ILE A 119 8.29 -5.39 -1.87
N GLY A 120 9.03 -6.44 -1.53
CA GLY A 120 10.03 -6.39 -0.47
C GLY A 120 11.11 -5.35 -0.79
N LYS A 121 11.56 -4.59 0.22
CA LYS A 121 12.50 -3.46 0.03
C LYS A 121 13.85 -3.86 -0.58
N CYS A 122 14.24 -5.13 -0.46
CA CYS A 122 15.48 -5.67 -1.05
C CYS A 122 15.32 -6.15 -2.50
N PHE A 123 14.13 -6.01 -3.10
CA PHE A 123 13.84 -6.46 -4.45
C PHE A 123 13.52 -5.28 -5.38
N GLY A 124 13.81 -5.46 -6.67
CA GLY A 124 13.46 -4.46 -7.69
C GLY A 124 11.99 -4.55 -8.10
N ASP A 125 11.29 -3.42 -8.08
CA ASP A 125 9.87 -3.32 -8.44
C ASP A 125 9.56 -3.92 -9.81
N SER A 126 10.23 -3.39 -10.84
CA SER A 126 10.03 -3.80 -12.23
C SER A 126 10.37 -5.27 -12.46
N GLU A 127 11.39 -5.79 -11.78
CA GLU A 127 11.79 -7.19 -11.91
C GLU A 127 10.74 -8.11 -11.28
N THR A 128 10.31 -7.79 -10.07
CA THR A 128 9.30 -8.55 -9.34
C THR A 128 7.98 -8.59 -10.11
N MET A 129 7.51 -7.43 -10.62
CA MET A 129 6.29 -7.38 -11.45
C MET A 129 6.40 -8.21 -12.72
N ASN A 130 7.56 -8.18 -13.40
CA ASN A 130 7.78 -9.00 -14.58
C ASN A 130 7.78 -10.50 -14.24
N ARG A 131 8.37 -10.90 -13.10
CA ARG A 131 8.33 -12.29 -12.62
C ARG A 131 6.89 -12.74 -12.36
N ILE A 132 6.10 -11.92 -11.65
CA ILE A 132 4.67 -12.19 -11.41
C ILE A 132 3.94 -12.39 -12.74
N GLN A 133 4.11 -11.45 -13.67
CA GLN A 133 3.44 -11.50 -14.97
C GLN A 133 3.80 -12.76 -15.76
N ASN A 134 5.09 -13.09 -15.84
CA ASN A 134 5.57 -14.27 -16.56
C ASN A 134 5.05 -15.57 -15.94
N ASN A 135 5.05 -15.68 -14.61
CA ASN A 135 4.56 -16.87 -13.92
C ASN A 135 3.06 -17.09 -14.15
N ILE A 136 2.26 -16.01 -14.11
CA ILE A 136 0.83 -16.08 -14.37
C ILE A 136 0.56 -16.43 -15.84
N TYR A 137 1.23 -15.77 -16.78
CA TYR A 137 0.97 -16.00 -18.21
C TYR A 137 1.31 -17.44 -18.61
N ARG A 138 2.43 -17.98 -18.12
CA ARG A 138 2.77 -19.39 -18.31
C ARG A 138 1.66 -20.32 -17.82
N TYR A 139 1.16 -20.08 -16.61
CA TYR A 139 0.06 -20.88 -16.06
C TYR A 139 -1.22 -20.77 -16.89
N LEU A 140 -1.62 -19.57 -17.30
CA LEU A 140 -2.85 -19.36 -18.08
C LEU A 140 -2.74 -19.97 -19.49
N ASP A 141 -1.59 -19.86 -20.14
CA ASP A 141 -1.34 -20.50 -21.43
C ASP A 141 -1.38 -22.03 -21.33
N ASP A 142 -0.87 -22.61 -20.25
CA ASP A 142 -0.99 -24.04 -19.98
C ASP A 142 -2.45 -24.49 -19.82
N GLN A 143 -3.26 -23.73 -19.09
CA GLN A 143 -4.69 -24.02 -18.93
C GLN A 143 -5.44 -23.94 -20.25
N LYS A 144 -5.13 -22.93 -21.08
CA LYS A 144 -5.74 -22.76 -22.39
C LYS A 144 -5.42 -23.95 -23.31
N ARG A 145 -4.15 -24.35 -23.38
CA ARG A 145 -3.71 -25.51 -24.16
C ARG A 145 -4.40 -26.81 -23.75
N ASN A 146 -4.55 -27.04 -22.44
CA ASN A 146 -5.24 -28.23 -21.94
C ASN A 146 -6.73 -28.22 -22.29
N THR A 147 -7.36 -27.04 -22.26
CA THR A 147 -8.79 -26.89 -22.61
C THR A 147 -9.02 -27.14 -24.11
N ASP A 148 -8.16 -26.60 -24.96
CA ASP A 148 -8.25 -26.78 -26.42
C ASP A 148 -8.04 -28.26 -26.83
N PHE A 149 -7.13 -28.97 -26.16
CA PHE A 149 -6.91 -30.41 -26.38
C PHE A 149 -8.14 -31.24 -26.01
N ASN A 150 -8.75 -30.98 -24.84
CA ASN A 150 -9.93 -31.72 -24.37
C ASN A 150 -11.19 -31.47 -25.20
N ASN A 151 -11.28 -30.33 -25.90
CA ASN A 151 -12.40 -30.01 -26.80
C ASN A 151 -12.24 -30.58 -28.22
N THR A 152 -11.09 -31.15 -28.56
CA THR A 152 -10.80 -31.70 -29.90
C THR A 152 -10.94 -33.24 -29.95
N ILE A 153 -11.13 -33.89 -28.80
CA ILE A 153 -11.41 -35.33 -28.65
C ILE A 153 -12.90 -35.53 -28.43
#